data_AF-A0A226X8M5-F1
#
_entry.id   AF-A0A226X8M5-F1
#
_cell.length_a   1.000
_cell.length_b   1.000
_cell.length_c   1.000
_cell.angle_alpha   90.00
_cell.angle_beta   90.00
_cell.angle_gamma   90.00
#
_symmetry.space_group_name_H-M   'P 1'
#
loop_
_entity.id
_entity.type
_entity.pdbx_description
1 polymer ?
#
loop_
_entity_poly.entity_id
_entity_poly.type
_entity_poly.pdbx_seq_one_letter_code
_entity_poly.pdbx_strand_id
1 'polypeptide(L)'
;MGHAIKEDVEEGMTMLRLDFALNKIAGRAPPSPSDAEKDSIKGETSKLTIRSLLHFLWDVSHLTHWNPGMQGKRSWATVHKYLSRAAQGKYTKGLHLPSTLYVPEPFYVDRKNEIAQRRSALIAAAEKSDRPGQKLFIVIGEVKEVASARYGHKVVLKQVPDFHFMMSEDLNKKLKVFKDEISLWNAFPEIHLVTIATFSVGRTGIAEIEEMAFMVTNEQWIPFSNVDEKNLIDSLIASERRFVKGLRYNLPSSRPLASVILSDTPHKHTAVYMVPGDASEGYMAALGDLTDNDKLTHIQWLAGNIMPELPPASATARAA
;
A
#
# COMPACT_ATOMS: atom_id res chain seq x y z
N MET A 1 9.69 4.77 -17.09
CA MET A 1 8.77 3.75 -16.54
C MET A 1 9.67 2.71 -15.91
N GLY A 2 9.61 2.63 -14.57
CA GLY A 2 10.52 1.82 -13.74
C GLY A 2 10.77 0.42 -14.27
N HIS A 3 12.03 -0.02 -14.24
CA HIS A 3 12.40 -1.41 -14.57
C HIS A 3 11.67 -2.49 -13.74
N ALA A 4 11.04 -2.11 -12.61
CA ALA A 4 10.31 -3.01 -11.72
C ALA A 4 8.91 -3.42 -12.22
N ILE A 5 8.24 -2.57 -12.99
CA ILE A 5 6.88 -2.79 -13.51
C ILE A 5 6.96 -2.70 -15.02
N LYS A 6 6.60 -3.78 -15.71
CA LYS A 6 6.53 -3.80 -17.17
C LYS A 6 5.12 -4.18 -17.58
N GLU A 7 4.44 -3.28 -18.26
CA GLU A 7 3.12 -3.52 -18.83
C GLU A 7 3.29 -4.13 -20.22
N ASP A 8 2.56 -5.21 -20.46
CA ASP A 8 2.37 -5.81 -21.76
C ASP A 8 0.96 -5.44 -22.22
N VAL A 9 0.88 -4.47 -23.14
CA VAL A 9 -0.39 -3.91 -23.61
C VAL A 9 -1.11 -4.89 -24.54
N GLU A 10 -0.37 -5.75 -25.24
CA GLU A 10 -0.93 -6.72 -26.19
C GLU A 10 -1.61 -7.88 -25.45
N GLU A 11 -0.98 -8.39 -24.39
CA GLU A 11 -1.52 -9.49 -23.59
C GLU A 11 -2.38 -9.03 -22.40
N GLY A 12 -2.44 -7.72 -22.14
CA GLY A 12 -3.14 -7.16 -20.97
C GLY A 12 -2.51 -7.58 -19.63
N MET A 13 -1.23 -7.95 -19.65
CA MET A 13 -0.50 -8.45 -18.49
C MET A 13 0.44 -7.39 -17.91
N THR A 14 0.83 -7.56 -16.65
CA THR A 14 1.87 -6.74 -16.04
C THR A 14 2.86 -7.60 -15.29
N MET A 15 4.11 -7.49 -15.69
CA MET A 15 5.23 -8.18 -15.07
C MET A 15 5.82 -7.34 -13.94
N LEU A 16 5.84 -7.93 -12.75
CA LEU A 16 6.34 -7.34 -11.51
C LEU A 16 7.67 -8.00 -11.12
N ARG A 17 8.70 -7.19 -10.89
CA ARG A 17 9.95 -7.63 -10.28
C ARG A 17 9.92 -7.28 -8.80
N LEU A 18 9.88 -8.32 -7.95
CA LEU A 18 9.87 -8.18 -6.50
C LEU A 18 11.29 -8.36 -5.95
N ASP A 19 11.66 -7.61 -4.92
CA ASP A 19 12.94 -7.76 -4.21
C ASP A 19 12.90 -8.82 -3.10
N PHE A 20 11.71 -9.20 -2.67
CA PHE A 20 11.44 -10.28 -1.73
C PHE A 20 11.17 -11.61 -2.43
N ALA A 21 11.29 -12.70 -1.65
CA ALA A 21 11.08 -14.06 -2.15
C ALA A 21 9.62 -14.50 -1.99
N LEU A 22 9.14 -15.34 -2.92
CA LEU A 22 7.85 -16.04 -2.81
C LEU A 22 8.01 -17.54 -2.54
N ASN A 23 9.23 -17.94 -2.17
CA ASN A 23 9.57 -19.32 -1.86
C ASN A 23 10.78 -19.33 -0.91
N LYS A 24 10.67 -20.08 0.18
CA LYS A 24 11.68 -20.21 1.24
C LYS A 24 12.44 -21.50 1.04
N ILE A 25 13.75 -21.40 0.77
CA ILE A 25 14.63 -22.55 0.61
C ILE A 25 15.52 -22.63 1.84
N ALA A 26 15.46 -23.73 2.59
CA ALA A 26 16.30 -23.95 3.77
C ALA A 26 17.80 -23.81 3.41
N GLY A 27 18.55 -23.08 4.24
CA GLY A 27 20.00 -22.86 4.05
C GLY A 27 20.36 -21.70 3.10
N ARG A 28 19.38 -21.08 2.43
CA ARG A 28 19.60 -19.85 1.67
C ARG A 28 19.09 -18.67 2.50
N ALA A 29 19.98 -17.75 2.88
CA ALA A 29 19.55 -16.52 3.51
C ALA A 29 18.58 -15.79 2.56
N PRO A 30 17.38 -15.39 3.02
CA PRO A 30 16.52 -14.53 2.23
C PRO A 30 17.27 -13.23 1.91
N PRO A 31 16.99 -12.58 0.75
CA PRO A 31 17.55 -11.26 0.49
C PRO A 31 17.22 -10.34 1.67
N SER A 32 18.21 -9.55 2.13
CA SER A 32 17.98 -8.61 3.22
C SER A 32 16.84 -7.66 2.85
N PRO A 33 15.76 -7.58 3.65
CA PRO A 33 14.73 -6.57 3.45
C PRO A 33 15.41 -5.21 3.57
N SER A 34 15.30 -4.40 2.52
CA SER A 34 15.84 -3.05 2.49
C SER A 34 14.65 -2.12 2.29
N ASP A 35 14.10 -1.62 3.40
CA ASP A 35 13.29 -0.39 3.36
C ASP A 35 14.19 0.83 3.13
N ALA A 36 15.52 0.65 3.24
CA ALA A 36 16.49 1.64 2.80
C ALA A 36 16.37 1.81 1.27
N GLU A 37 16.01 3.02 0.87
CA GLU A 37 16.07 3.45 -0.51
C GLU A 37 17.50 3.28 -1.00
N LYS A 38 17.70 2.44 -2.02
CA LYS A 38 19.00 2.35 -2.67
C LYS A 38 19.25 3.67 -3.37
N ASP A 39 20.26 4.37 -2.91
CA ASP A 39 20.71 5.68 -3.40
C ASP A 39 21.28 5.53 -4.83
N SER A 40 20.38 5.29 -5.79
CA SER A 40 20.67 5.24 -7.20
C SER A 40 20.46 6.63 -7.77
N ILE A 41 21.55 7.37 -7.93
CA ILE A 41 21.62 8.72 -8.52
C ILE A 41 21.02 8.75 -9.95
N LYS A 42 20.74 7.59 -10.56
CA LYS A 42 19.88 7.46 -11.75
C LYS A 42 18.56 6.80 -11.32
N GLY A 43 17.58 7.64 -11.01
CA GLY A 43 16.31 7.25 -10.39
C GLY A 43 15.52 6.24 -11.22
N GLU A 44 15.27 5.08 -10.63
CA GLU A 44 14.13 4.15 -10.83
C GLU A 44 14.49 2.86 -10.06
N THR A 45 13.65 2.41 -9.12
CA THR A 45 13.92 1.16 -8.40
C THR A 45 13.78 -0.02 -9.36
N SER A 46 14.79 -0.91 -9.39
CA SER A 46 14.77 -2.08 -10.30
C SER A 46 13.79 -3.18 -9.89
N LYS A 47 13.32 -3.12 -8.64
CA LYS A 47 12.39 -4.07 -8.02
C LYS A 47 11.49 -3.34 -7.02
N LEU A 48 10.29 -3.86 -6.81
CA LEU A 48 9.34 -3.42 -5.80
C LEU A 48 9.69 -4.10 -4.46
N THR A 49 9.79 -3.29 -3.40
CA THR A 49 9.70 -3.76 -2.01
C THR A 49 8.29 -4.30 -1.74
N ILE A 50 8.10 -5.03 -0.63
CA ILE A 50 6.76 -5.45 -0.23
C ILE A 50 5.81 -4.25 -0.01
N ARG A 51 6.32 -3.14 0.57
CA ARG A 51 5.56 -1.90 0.72
C ARG A 51 5.23 -1.26 -0.63
N SER A 52 6.18 -1.20 -1.56
CA SER A 52 5.93 -0.70 -2.91
C SER A 52 4.91 -1.54 -3.67
N LEU A 53 4.86 -2.86 -3.44
CA LEU A 53 3.79 -3.71 -3.99
C LEU A 53 2.41 -3.33 -3.42
N LEU A 54 2.31 -3.10 -2.11
CA LEU A 54 1.05 -2.63 -1.49
C LEU A 54 0.60 -1.30 -2.11
N HIS A 55 1.51 -0.32 -2.19
CA HIS A 55 1.22 0.98 -2.78
C HIS A 55 0.80 0.86 -4.26
N PHE A 56 1.50 0.06 -5.05
CA PHE A 56 1.16 -0.20 -6.44
C PHE A 56 -0.24 -0.81 -6.57
N LEU A 57 -0.55 -1.86 -5.82
CA LEU A 57 -1.87 -2.50 -5.84
C LEU A 57 -2.97 -1.55 -5.38
N TRP A 58 -2.70 -0.71 -4.38
CA TRP A 58 -3.65 0.31 -3.91
C TRP A 58 -3.97 1.32 -5.02
N ASP A 59 -2.94 1.79 -5.73
CA ASP A 59 -3.11 2.77 -6.80
C ASP A 59 -3.83 2.18 -8.01
N VAL A 60 -3.39 1.03 -8.53
CA VAL A 60 -4.04 0.38 -9.68
C VAL A 60 -5.45 -0.16 -9.38
N SER A 61 -5.81 -0.26 -8.09
CA SER A 61 -7.17 -0.58 -7.66
C SER A 61 -8.09 0.66 -7.56
N HIS A 62 -7.56 1.85 -7.83
CA HIS A 62 -8.20 3.16 -7.66
C HIS A 62 -8.65 3.47 -6.23
N LEU A 63 -8.11 2.78 -5.22
CA LEU A 63 -8.36 3.13 -3.83
C LEU A 63 -7.74 4.48 -3.45
N THR A 64 -6.76 4.97 -4.23
CA THR A 64 -6.18 6.32 -4.16
C THR A 64 -7.10 7.43 -4.68
N HIS A 65 -8.14 7.11 -5.45
CA HIS A 65 -9.03 8.10 -6.05
C HIS A 65 -10.12 8.49 -5.07
N TRP A 66 -10.67 9.70 -5.16
CA TRP A 66 -11.81 10.13 -4.36
C TRP A 66 -12.75 11.02 -5.16
N ASN A 67 -14.05 10.84 -4.93
CA ASN A 67 -15.07 11.80 -5.33
C ASN A 67 -16.22 11.78 -4.30
N PRO A 68 -17.03 12.84 -4.21
CA PRO A 68 -18.10 12.95 -3.22
C PRO A 68 -19.13 11.82 -3.29
N GLY A 69 -19.37 11.26 -4.48
CA GLY A 69 -20.28 10.14 -4.69
C GLY A 69 -19.84 8.83 -4.00
N MET A 70 -18.61 8.75 -3.48
CA MET A 70 -18.08 7.62 -2.73
C MET A 70 -18.33 7.71 -1.21
N GLN A 71 -18.81 8.85 -0.70
CA GLN A 71 -19.05 9.05 0.73
C GLN A 71 -19.92 7.93 1.33
N GLY A 72 -19.45 7.29 2.40
CA GLY A 72 -20.14 6.21 3.09
C GLY A 72 -20.22 4.87 2.32
N LYS A 73 -19.57 4.75 1.15
CA LYS A 73 -19.62 3.54 0.30
C LYS A 73 -18.34 2.70 0.37
N ARG A 74 -17.30 3.19 1.03
CA ARG A 74 -16.05 2.46 1.20
C ARG A 74 -16.06 1.68 2.49
N SER A 75 -15.79 0.39 2.36
CA SER A 75 -15.64 -0.56 3.46
C SER A 75 -14.53 -1.53 3.11
N TRP A 76 -14.20 -2.43 4.04
CA TRP A 76 -13.28 -3.53 3.69
C TRP A 76 -13.78 -4.37 2.51
N ALA A 77 -15.10 -4.54 2.32
CA ALA A 77 -15.62 -5.26 1.15
C ALA A 77 -15.20 -4.58 -0.17
N THR A 78 -15.17 -3.24 -0.17
CA THR A 78 -14.68 -2.41 -1.27
C THR A 78 -13.18 -2.67 -1.49
N VAL A 79 -12.37 -2.59 -0.43
CA VAL A 79 -10.92 -2.85 -0.50
C VAL A 79 -10.62 -4.26 -1.02
N HIS A 80 -11.22 -5.29 -0.43
CA HIS A 80 -11.10 -6.69 -0.85
C HIS A 80 -11.41 -6.87 -2.35
N LYS A 81 -12.56 -6.34 -2.80
CA LYS A 81 -12.99 -6.44 -4.21
C LYS A 81 -11.99 -5.79 -5.15
N TYR A 82 -11.59 -4.55 -4.88
CA TYR A 82 -10.75 -3.79 -5.79
C TYR A 82 -9.30 -4.28 -5.81
N LEU A 83 -8.73 -4.66 -4.66
CA LEU A 83 -7.39 -5.26 -4.61
C LEU A 83 -7.36 -6.63 -5.31
N SER A 84 -8.35 -7.50 -5.05
CA SER A 84 -8.42 -8.82 -5.69
C SER A 84 -8.56 -8.70 -7.22
N ARG A 85 -9.30 -7.69 -7.70
CA ARG A 85 -9.40 -7.38 -9.13
C ARG A 85 -8.09 -6.82 -9.67
N ALA A 86 -7.45 -5.88 -8.97
CA ALA A 86 -6.21 -5.24 -9.41
C ALA A 86 -5.03 -6.22 -9.50
N ALA A 87 -5.05 -7.30 -8.71
CA ALA A 87 -4.06 -8.37 -8.79
C ALA A 87 -4.21 -9.27 -10.04
N GLN A 88 -5.38 -9.26 -10.71
CA GLN A 88 -5.57 -10.04 -11.93
C GLN A 88 -4.66 -9.53 -13.05
N GLY A 89 -4.20 -10.45 -13.91
CA GLY A 89 -3.22 -10.14 -14.96
C GLY A 89 -1.82 -9.73 -14.47
N LYS A 90 -1.53 -9.82 -13.16
CA LYS A 90 -0.20 -9.49 -12.61
C LYS A 90 0.63 -10.75 -12.40
N TYR A 91 1.89 -10.70 -12.84
CA TYR A 91 2.78 -11.86 -12.82
C TYR A 91 4.17 -11.51 -12.26
N THR A 92 4.81 -12.45 -11.59
CA THR A 92 6.19 -12.30 -11.12
C THR A 92 6.97 -13.60 -11.30
N LYS A 93 8.07 -13.57 -12.07
CA LYS A 93 8.87 -14.78 -12.39
C LYS A 93 8.01 -15.98 -12.83
N GLY A 94 7.05 -15.71 -13.73
CA GLY A 94 6.10 -16.69 -14.26
C GLY A 94 4.99 -17.14 -13.29
N LEU A 95 4.95 -16.62 -12.06
CA LEU A 95 3.86 -16.87 -11.11
C LEU A 95 2.76 -15.83 -11.28
N HIS A 96 1.51 -16.28 -11.44
CA HIS A 96 0.33 -15.42 -11.40
C HIS A 96 0.08 -14.95 -9.96
N LEU A 97 0.09 -13.63 -9.72
CA LEU A 97 0.03 -13.05 -8.37
C LEU A 97 -1.19 -13.49 -7.54
N PRO A 98 -2.42 -13.59 -8.10
CA PRO A 98 -3.60 -14.09 -7.38
C PRO A 98 -3.45 -15.52 -6.82
N SER A 99 -2.51 -16.32 -7.33
CA SER A 99 -2.26 -17.68 -6.81
C SER A 99 -1.45 -17.72 -5.50
N THR A 100 -1.02 -16.57 -5.00
CA THR A 100 -0.23 -16.41 -3.75
C THR A 100 -0.74 -15.24 -2.90
N LEU A 101 -1.45 -14.27 -3.49
CA LEU A 101 -2.06 -13.15 -2.79
C LEU A 101 -3.36 -13.56 -2.10
N TYR A 102 -3.39 -13.40 -0.78
CA TYR A 102 -4.55 -13.54 0.08
C TYR A 102 -5.01 -12.17 0.59
N VAL A 103 -6.13 -11.68 0.07
CA VAL A 103 -6.84 -10.53 0.65
C VAL A 103 -8.08 -11.10 1.34
N PRO A 104 -8.14 -11.15 2.69
CA PRO A 104 -9.29 -11.74 3.38
C PRO A 104 -10.61 -11.11 2.91
N GLU A 105 -11.64 -11.92 2.70
CA GLU A 105 -13.00 -11.43 2.49
C GLU A 105 -13.54 -10.82 3.80
N PRO A 106 -14.59 -9.96 3.76
CA PRO A 106 -15.19 -9.44 4.99
C PRO A 106 -15.67 -10.60 5.89
N PHE A 107 -15.38 -10.48 7.19
CA PHE A 107 -15.70 -11.54 8.15
C PHE A 107 -17.15 -11.44 8.63
N TYR A 108 -17.91 -12.51 8.45
CA TYR A 108 -19.26 -12.67 8.99
C TYR A 108 -19.33 -13.93 9.83
N VAL A 109 -19.84 -13.81 11.07
CA VAL A 109 -19.81 -14.88 12.07
C VAL A 109 -20.60 -16.11 11.62
N ASP A 110 -21.73 -15.90 10.96
CA ASP A 110 -22.61 -16.93 10.38
C ASP A 110 -21.94 -17.70 9.22
N ARG A 111 -21.01 -17.07 8.51
CA ARG A 111 -20.26 -17.66 7.38
C ARG A 111 -18.82 -18.04 7.70
N LYS A 112 -18.41 -17.99 8.98
CA LYS A 112 -17.01 -18.18 9.39
C LYS A 112 -16.37 -19.47 8.84
N ASN A 113 -17.12 -20.57 8.79
CA ASN A 113 -16.61 -21.87 8.33
C ASN A 113 -16.37 -21.87 6.82
N GLU A 114 -17.24 -21.22 6.04
CA GLU A 114 -17.07 -21.10 4.59
C GLU A 114 -15.87 -20.22 4.23
N ILE A 115 -15.71 -19.12 4.96
CA ILE A 115 -14.55 -18.22 4.84
C ILE A 115 -13.26 -18.99 5.13
N ALA A 116 -13.23 -19.75 6.22
CA ALA A 116 -12.11 -20.59 6.59
C ALA A 116 -11.80 -21.64 5.53
N GLN A 117 -12.82 -22.30 4.96
CA GLN A 117 -12.66 -23.30 3.92
C GLN A 117 -12.08 -22.70 2.63
N ARG A 118 -12.54 -21.52 2.20
CA ARG A 118 -11.97 -20.82 1.03
C ARG A 118 -10.51 -20.43 1.25
N ARG A 119 -10.16 -19.94 2.44
CA ARG A 119 -8.75 -19.69 2.84
C ARG A 119 -7.91 -20.96 2.78
N SER A 120 -8.39 -22.06 3.35
CA SER A 120 -7.68 -23.35 3.31
C SER A 120 -7.51 -23.87 1.89
N ALA A 121 -8.51 -23.70 1.02
CA ALA A 121 -8.42 -24.09 -0.39
C ALA A 121 -7.35 -23.28 -1.15
N LEU A 122 -7.25 -21.97 -0.91
CA LEU A 122 -6.20 -21.12 -1.49
C LEU A 122 -4.80 -21.64 -1.11
N ILE A 123 -4.59 -21.91 0.19
CA ILE A 123 -3.31 -22.39 0.71
C ILE A 123 -2.98 -23.77 0.12
N ALA A 124 -3.93 -24.71 0.17
CA ALA A 124 -3.72 -26.08 -0.31
C ALA A 124 -3.49 -26.17 -1.83
N ALA A 125 -4.20 -25.36 -2.64
CA ALA A 125 -4.00 -25.32 -4.09
C ALA A 125 -2.57 -24.86 -4.46
N ALA A 126 -2.03 -23.97 -3.64
CA ALA A 126 -0.71 -23.39 -3.83
C ALA A 126 0.44 -24.31 -3.40
N GLU A 127 0.24 -25.24 -2.47
CA GLU A 127 1.23 -26.23 -2.03
C GLU A 127 1.55 -27.29 -3.10
N LYS A 128 0.67 -27.50 -4.09
CA LYS A 128 0.85 -28.49 -5.17
C LYS A 128 1.89 -28.07 -6.23
N SER A 129 2.77 -27.14 -5.93
CA SER A 129 3.77 -26.65 -6.89
C SER A 129 5.03 -27.52 -6.86
N ASP A 130 5.53 -27.94 -8.03
CA ASP A 130 6.79 -28.69 -8.18
C ASP A 130 8.06 -27.89 -7.86
N ARG A 131 7.94 -26.68 -7.29
CA ARG A 131 9.08 -25.83 -6.98
C ARG A 131 9.71 -26.25 -5.64
N PRO A 132 11.04 -26.42 -5.57
CA PRO A 132 11.71 -26.82 -4.33
C PRO A 132 11.64 -25.70 -3.28
N GLY A 133 11.37 -26.05 -2.02
CA GLY A 133 11.23 -25.11 -0.91
C GLY A 133 9.80 -24.97 -0.39
N GLN A 134 9.63 -24.21 0.69
CA GLN A 134 8.32 -23.89 1.25
C GLN A 134 7.78 -22.62 0.59
N LYS A 135 6.61 -22.73 -0.06
CA LYS A 135 5.97 -21.59 -0.71
C LYS A 135 5.63 -20.49 0.28
N LEU A 136 5.81 -19.24 -0.15
CA LEU A 136 5.33 -18.07 0.57
C LEU A 136 4.09 -17.50 -0.12
N PHE A 137 3.16 -17.06 0.72
CA PHE A 137 1.96 -16.33 0.39
C PHE A 137 2.15 -14.85 0.71
N ILE A 138 1.32 -13.99 0.16
CA ILE A 138 1.23 -12.57 0.52
C ILE A 138 -0.14 -12.36 1.17
N VAL A 139 -0.22 -11.75 2.34
CA VAL A 139 -1.49 -11.27 2.91
C VAL A 139 -1.56 -9.75 2.85
N ILE A 140 -2.72 -9.20 2.50
CA ILE A 140 -3.05 -7.78 2.72
C ILE A 140 -4.29 -7.73 3.61
N GLY A 141 -4.19 -7.07 4.77
CA GLY A 141 -5.26 -7.02 5.76
C GLY A 141 -5.15 -5.82 6.69
N GLU A 142 -6.21 -5.55 7.45
CA GLU A 142 -6.18 -4.52 8.48
C GLU A 142 -5.75 -5.12 9.82
N VAL A 143 -4.74 -4.53 10.44
CA VAL A 143 -4.24 -4.94 11.75
C VAL A 143 -5.30 -4.64 12.80
N LYS A 144 -5.65 -5.67 13.58
CA LYS A 144 -6.45 -5.54 14.79
C LYS A 144 -5.56 -5.36 16.01
N GLU A 145 -4.53 -6.20 16.10
CA GLU A 145 -3.71 -6.34 17.29
C GLU A 145 -2.37 -6.97 16.94
N VAL A 146 -1.31 -6.51 17.61
CA VAL A 146 -0.01 -7.19 17.68
C VAL A 146 0.25 -7.49 19.15
N ALA A 147 0.16 -8.76 19.53
CA ALA A 147 0.27 -9.20 20.92
C ALA A 147 1.52 -10.07 21.13
N SER A 148 2.13 -9.99 22.32
CA SER A 148 3.20 -10.92 22.68
C SER A 148 2.68 -12.36 22.71
N ALA A 149 3.50 -13.28 22.22
CA ALA A 149 3.24 -14.71 22.24
C ALA A 149 4.34 -15.43 23.05
N ARG A 150 4.18 -16.75 23.25
CA ARG A 150 5.20 -17.57 23.93
C ARG A 150 6.57 -17.48 23.23
N TYR A 151 6.56 -17.33 21.91
CA TYR A 151 7.72 -17.08 21.08
C TYR A 151 7.39 -15.97 20.08
N GLY A 152 8.02 -14.81 20.23
CA GLY A 152 7.77 -13.64 19.38
C GLY A 152 6.39 -13.03 19.61
N HIS A 153 5.72 -12.68 18.52
CA HIS A 153 4.47 -11.92 18.51
C HIS A 153 3.42 -12.62 17.66
N LYS A 154 2.16 -12.34 17.97
CA LYS A 154 0.99 -12.81 17.24
C LYS A 154 0.29 -11.58 16.65
N VAL A 155 0.17 -11.56 15.32
CA VAL A 155 -0.56 -10.54 14.58
C VAL A 155 -1.96 -11.07 14.27
N VAL A 156 -2.97 -10.28 14.62
CA VAL A 156 -4.38 -10.54 14.33
C VAL A 156 -4.87 -9.53 13.31
N LEU A 157 -5.50 -10.01 12.24
CA LEU A 157 -6.13 -9.16 11.23
C LEU A 157 -7.64 -9.13 11.47
N LYS A 158 -8.28 -7.95 11.34
CA LYS A 158 -9.71 -7.78 11.66
C LYS A 158 -10.61 -8.72 10.85
N GLN A 159 -10.21 -9.02 9.61
CA GLN A 159 -11.01 -9.77 8.65
C GLN A 159 -10.76 -11.27 8.65
N VAL A 160 -9.78 -11.73 9.43
CA VAL A 160 -9.49 -13.16 9.58
C VAL A 160 -9.11 -13.47 11.03
N PRO A 161 -10.02 -13.20 11.99
CA PRO A 161 -9.73 -13.33 13.42
C PRO A 161 -9.52 -14.79 13.87
N ASP A 162 -9.87 -15.77 13.03
CA ASP A 162 -9.71 -17.21 13.27
C ASP A 162 -8.38 -17.77 12.72
N PHE A 163 -7.56 -16.94 12.08
CA PHE A 163 -6.27 -17.32 11.51
C PHE A 163 -5.18 -16.32 11.91
N HIS A 164 -4.35 -16.73 12.86
CA HIS A 164 -3.30 -15.88 13.42
C HIS A 164 -1.99 -16.00 12.64
N PHE A 165 -1.27 -14.89 12.55
CA PHE A 165 0.04 -14.82 11.91
C PHE A 165 1.12 -14.63 12.98
N MET A 166 2.07 -15.56 13.04
CA MET A 166 3.17 -15.51 14.00
C MET A 166 4.34 -14.71 13.43
N MET A 167 4.94 -13.88 14.27
CA MET A 167 6.05 -13.00 13.91
C MET A 167 7.22 -13.19 14.88
N SER A 168 8.44 -13.33 14.35
CA SER A 168 9.64 -13.46 15.18
C SER A 168 10.01 -12.14 15.87
N GLU A 169 10.74 -12.20 16.98
CA GLU A 169 11.29 -11.00 17.62
C GLU A 169 12.21 -10.20 16.71
N ASP A 170 12.99 -10.88 15.85
CA ASP A 170 13.91 -10.19 14.95
C ASP A 170 13.18 -9.46 13.84
N LEU A 171 12.06 -9.99 13.35
CA LEU A 171 11.20 -9.25 12.43
C LEU A 171 10.54 -8.06 13.15
N ASN A 172 10.04 -8.25 14.37
CA ASN A 172 9.47 -7.17 15.18
C ASN A 172 10.47 -6.02 15.40
N LYS A 173 11.74 -6.32 15.67
CA LYS A 173 12.80 -5.29 15.76
C LYS A 173 12.97 -4.51 14.46
N LYS A 174 12.89 -5.17 13.30
CA LYS A 174 12.98 -4.51 11.99
C LYS A 174 11.78 -3.60 11.72
N LEU A 175 10.60 -3.96 12.21
CA LEU A 175 9.38 -3.15 12.06
C LEU A 175 9.40 -1.82 12.84
N LYS A 176 10.42 -1.56 13.67
CA LYS A 176 10.61 -0.26 14.32
C LYS A 176 10.79 0.90 13.33
N VAL A 177 11.11 0.63 12.07
CA VAL A 177 11.12 1.66 11.01
C VAL A 177 9.73 2.25 10.77
N PHE A 178 8.65 1.50 11.03
CA PHE A 178 7.26 1.94 10.92
C PHE A 178 6.71 2.56 12.21
N LYS A 179 7.58 3.11 13.06
CA LYS A 179 7.18 3.72 14.33
C LYS A 179 6.18 4.87 14.15
N ASP A 180 6.24 5.57 13.01
CA ASP A 180 5.40 6.73 12.74
C ASP A 180 3.99 6.27 12.36
N GLU A 181 3.85 5.24 11.52
CA GLU A 181 2.57 4.59 11.21
C GLU A 181 1.91 4.01 12.48
N ILE A 182 2.68 3.34 13.34
CA ILE A 182 2.18 2.80 14.61
C ILE A 182 1.75 3.93 15.55
N SER A 183 2.51 5.05 15.59
CA SER A 183 2.17 6.21 16.42
C SER A 183 0.87 6.87 15.96
N LEU A 184 0.68 7.03 14.64
CA LEU A 184 -0.55 7.54 14.06
C LEU A 184 -1.74 6.62 14.39
N TRP A 185 -1.57 5.31 14.26
CA TRP A 185 -2.62 4.34 14.57
C TRP A 185 -3.02 4.35 16.06
N ASN A 186 -2.06 4.52 16.95
CA ASN A 186 -2.34 4.66 18.39
C ASN A 186 -3.02 5.99 18.73
N ALA A 187 -2.73 7.06 17.98
CA ALA A 187 -3.26 8.39 18.24
C ALA A 187 -4.69 8.61 17.68
N PHE A 188 -5.03 7.94 16.58
CA PHE A 188 -6.28 8.16 15.84
C PHE A 188 -7.10 6.86 15.71
N PRO A 189 -8.06 6.60 16.61
CA PRO A 189 -8.87 5.36 16.58
C PRO A 189 -9.68 5.13 15.30
N GLU A 190 -9.97 6.19 14.54
CA GLU A 190 -10.75 6.14 13.30
C GLU A 190 -9.95 5.71 12.07
N ILE A 191 -8.61 5.70 12.13
CA ILE A 191 -7.77 5.33 10.99
C ILE A 191 -7.58 3.81 10.91
N HIS A 192 -7.15 3.34 9.74
CA HIS A 192 -6.81 1.94 9.54
C HIS A 192 -5.30 1.77 9.44
N LEU A 193 -4.76 0.77 10.16
CA LEU A 193 -3.42 0.26 9.93
C LEU A 193 -3.50 -0.94 8.99
N VAL A 194 -3.14 -0.74 7.73
CA VAL A 194 -3.10 -1.79 6.71
C VAL A 194 -1.71 -2.41 6.72
N THR A 195 -1.65 -3.74 6.67
CA THR A 195 -0.40 -4.47 6.49
C THR A 195 -0.38 -5.21 5.17
N ILE A 196 0.82 -5.33 4.61
CA ILE A 196 1.17 -6.37 3.65
C ILE A 196 2.26 -7.24 4.27
N ALA A 197 2.13 -8.55 4.16
CA ALA A 197 3.11 -9.47 4.73
C ALA A 197 3.30 -10.71 3.86
N THR A 198 4.53 -11.22 3.76
CA THR A 198 4.76 -12.57 3.27
C THR A 198 4.66 -13.56 4.42
N PHE A 199 4.04 -14.71 4.18
CA PHE A 199 3.94 -15.75 5.19
C PHE A 199 4.06 -17.14 4.59
N SER A 200 4.58 -18.06 5.39
CA SER A 200 4.53 -19.50 5.12
C SER A 200 3.46 -20.14 5.99
N VAL A 201 2.99 -21.32 5.59
CA VAL A 201 2.13 -22.16 6.44
C VAL A 201 2.87 -23.47 6.69
N GLY A 202 3.11 -23.78 7.96
CA GLY A 202 3.76 -25.03 8.37
C GLY A 202 2.78 -26.22 8.32
N ARG A 203 3.30 -27.44 8.51
CA ARG A 203 2.47 -28.68 8.57
C ARG A 203 1.39 -28.64 9.66
N THR A 204 1.58 -27.84 10.69
CA THR A 204 0.64 -27.64 11.79
C THR A 204 -0.48 -26.65 11.45
N GLY A 205 -0.46 -26.03 10.25
CA GLY A 205 -1.42 -25.02 9.83
C GLY A 205 -1.15 -23.62 10.38
N ILE A 206 -0.07 -23.42 11.13
CA ILE A 206 0.31 -22.12 11.69
C ILE A 206 0.98 -21.27 10.60
N ALA A 207 0.54 -20.02 10.48
CA ALA A 207 1.16 -19.05 9.58
C ALA A 207 2.33 -18.35 10.26
N GLU A 208 3.48 -18.30 9.58
CA GLU A 208 4.69 -17.62 10.03
C GLU A 208 5.03 -16.50 9.05
N ILE A 209 5.16 -15.27 9.53
CA ILE A 209 5.52 -14.10 8.74
C ILE A 209 7.03 -14.06 8.51
N GLU A 210 7.43 -13.86 7.25
CA GLU A 210 8.84 -13.70 6.85
C GLU A 210 9.22 -12.23 6.62
N GLU A 211 8.28 -11.45 6.08
CA GLU A 211 8.46 -10.03 5.79
C GLU A 211 7.13 -9.30 5.97
N MET A 212 7.16 -8.06 6.46
CA MET A 212 5.95 -7.29 6.75
C MET A 212 6.23 -5.80 6.55
N ALA A 213 5.23 -5.06 6.07
CA ALA A 213 5.22 -3.61 6.00
C ALA A 213 3.84 -3.06 6.39
N PHE A 214 3.80 -1.78 6.73
CA PHE A 214 2.59 -1.07 7.11
C PHE A 214 2.33 0.14 6.20
N MET A 215 1.05 0.52 6.14
CA MET A 215 0.55 1.76 5.56
C MET A 215 -0.67 2.19 6.38
N VAL A 216 -0.77 3.47 6.72
CA VAL A 216 -1.97 4.02 7.35
C VAL A 216 -2.91 4.59 6.29
N THR A 217 -4.21 4.44 6.51
CA THR A 217 -5.24 5.08 5.69
C THR A 217 -6.28 5.75 6.58
N ASN A 218 -6.89 6.84 6.12
CA ASN A 218 -7.99 7.45 6.85
C ASN A 218 -9.26 6.57 6.79
N GLU A 219 -10.35 7.00 7.41
CA GLU A 219 -11.64 6.28 7.44
C GLU A 219 -12.17 5.91 6.04
N GLN A 220 -11.80 6.70 5.02
CA GLN A 220 -12.20 6.48 3.62
C GLN A 220 -11.21 5.62 2.81
N TRP A 221 -10.29 4.93 3.50
CA TRP A 221 -9.26 4.07 2.91
C TRP A 221 -8.28 4.80 1.98
N ILE A 222 -8.15 6.13 2.13
CA ILE A 222 -7.16 6.95 1.43
C ILE A 222 -5.85 6.93 2.23
N PRO A 223 -4.71 6.53 1.64
CA PRO A 223 -3.43 6.52 2.33
C PRO A 223 -2.92 7.91 2.69
N PHE A 224 -2.20 8.02 3.80
CA PHE A 224 -1.48 9.22 4.22
C PHE A 224 -0.21 8.84 5.00
N SER A 225 0.68 9.80 5.22
CA SER A 225 2.02 9.55 5.79
C SER A 225 2.26 10.31 7.10
N ASN A 226 1.55 11.40 7.34
CA ASN A 226 1.67 12.23 8.54
C ASN A 226 0.38 13.00 8.83
N VAL A 227 0.34 13.73 9.94
CA VAL A 227 -0.83 14.49 10.41
C VAL A 227 -1.23 15.59 9.42
N ASP A 228 -0.27 16.32 8.85
CA ASP A 228 -0.56 17.38 7.88
C ASP A 228 -1.22 16.83 6.61
N GLU A 229 -0.75 15.69 6.12
CA GLU A 229 -1.30 15.01 4.94
C GLU A 229 -2.69 14.47 5.22
N LYS A 230 -2.91 13.91 6.43
CA LYS A 230 -4.25 13.51 6.89
C LYS A 230 -5.20 14.70 6.89
N ASN A 231 -4.79 15.83 7.49
CA ASN A 231 -5.60 17.04 7.57
C ASN A 231 -5.96 17.59 6.19
N LEU A 232 -5.01 17.60 5.25
CA LEU A 232 -5.27 17.98 3.86
C LEU A 232 -6.33 17.06 3.23
N ILE A 233 -6.14 15.74 3.31
CA ILE A 233 -7.06 14.77 2.72
C ILE A 233 -8.45 14.89 3.34
N ASP A 234 -8.54 14.97 4.67
CA ASP A 234 -9.82 15.05 5.39
C ASP A 234 -10.53 16.39 5.07
N SER A 235 -9.80 17.50 4.95
CA SER A 235 -10.34 18.79 4.50
C SER A 235 -10.87 18.74 3.06
N LEU A 236 -10.16 18.05 2.16
CA LEU A 236 -10.60 17.85 0.77
C LEU A 236 -11.87 16.99 0.70
N ILE A 237 -11.95 15.93 1.51
CA ILE A 237 -13.14 15.08 1.62
C ILE A 237 -14.33 15.89 2.15
N ALA A 238 -14.14 16.63 3.25
CA ALA A 238 -15.18 17.46 3.85
C ALA A 238 -15.67 18.58 2.92
N SER A 239 -14.78 19.10 2.07
CA SER A 239 -15.10 20.12 1.06
C SER A 239 -15.64 19.54 -0.25
N GLU A 240 -16.04 18.26 -0.26
CA GLU A 240 -16.59 17.55 -1.43
C GLU A 240 -15.71 17.64 -2.68
N ARG A 241 -14.38 17.55 -2.49
CA ARG A 241 -13.42 17.64 -3.60
C ARG A 241 -13.26 16.32 -4.34
N ARG A 242 -12.85 16.39 -5.60
CA ARG A 242 -12.39 15.23 -6.39
C ARG A 242 -10.88 15.25 -6.52
N PHE A 243 -10.23 14.16 -6.14
CA PHE A 243 -8.78 14.07 -6.18
C PHE A 243 -8.27 12.64 -6.40
N VAL A 244 -6.99 12.55 -6.72
CA VAL A 244 -6.22 11.31 -6.68
C VAL A 244 -5.04 11.51 -5.74
N LYS A 245 -4.89 10.60 -4.77
CA LYS A 245 -3.74 10.54 -3.86
C LYS A 245 -2.53 9.96 -4.58
N GLY A 246 -1.41 10.67 -4.56
CA GLY A 246 -0.13 10.14 -5.04
C GLY A 246 0.42 9.08 -4.08
N LEU A 247 0.89 7.96 -4.63
CA LEU A 247 1.59 6.91 -3.90
C LEU A 247 2.99 6.67 -4.46
N ARG A 248 3.93 6.46 -3.55
CA ARG A 248 5.33 6.27 -3.87
C ARG A 248 5.65 4.78 -3.93
N TYR A 249 5.72 4.20 -5.13
CA TYR A 249 6.10 2.77 -5.33
C TYR A 249 7.22 2.55 -6.35
N ASN A 250 7.52 3.54 -7.19
CA ASN A 250 8.55 3.50 -8.24
C ASN A 250 9.50 4.73 -8.18
N LEU A 251 9.43 5.52 -7.11
CA LEU A 251 10.13 6.79 -6.98
C LEU A 251 10.73 6.88 -5.56
N PRO A 252 12.02 7.22 -5.38
CA PRO A 252 12.60 7.40 -4.05
C PRO A 252 12.05 8.66 -3.35
N SER A 253 12.08 8.69 -2.02
CA SER A 253 11.62 9.77 -1.14
C SER A 253 12.37 11.08 -1.38
N SER A 254 13.63 10.98 -1.80
CA SER A 254 14.46 12.12 -2.22
C SER A 254 13.98 12.83 -3.48
N ARG A 255 12.95 12.29 -4.16
CA ARG A 255 12.32 12.90 -5.34
C ARG A 255 10.89 13.37 -5.01
N PRO A 256 10.50 14.57 -5.47
CA PRO A 256 9.17 15.11 -5.23
C PRO A 256 8.08 14.28 -5.90
N LEU A 257 6.94 14.18 -5.23
CA LEU A 257 5.71 13.59 -5.73
C LEU A 257 4.54 14.46 -5.25
N ALA A 258 3.55 14.71 -6.11
CA ALA A 258 2.34 15.37 -5.67
C ALA A 258 1.64 14.50 -4.61
N SER A 259 1.34 15.08 -3.44
CA SER A 259 0.58 14.38 -2.40
C SER A 259 -0.81 14.06 -2.92
N VAL A 260 -1.46 15.04 -3.58
CA VAL A 260 -2.75 14.88 -4.25
C VAL A 260 -2.77 15.65 -5.57
N ILE A 261 -3.61 15.19 -6.51
CA ILE A 261 -3.98 15.91 -7.73
C ILE A 261 -5.49 16.11 -7.71
N LEU A 262 -5.94 17.37 -7.65
CA LEU A 262 -7.34 17.77 -7.73
C LEU A 262 -7.77 17.79 -9.20
N SER A 263 -8.89 17.13 -9.49
CA SER A 263 -9.46 17.05 -10.85
C SER A 263 -10.66 17.97 -11.05
N ASP A 264 -11.09 18.67 -10.00
CA ASP A 264 -12.26 19.54 -10.00
C ASP A 264 -11.90 21.03 -10.00
N THR A 265 -10.66 21.42 -10.34
CA THR A 265 -10.24 22.83 -10.36
C THR A 265 -10.53 23.52 -11.70
N PRO A 266 -10.67 24.85 -11.75
CA PRO A 266 -10.93 25.57 -13.00
C PRO A 266 -9.76 25.45 -13.96
N HIS A 267 -10.05 25.35 -15.26
CA HIS A 267 -9.08 25.29 -16.38
C HIS A 267 -8.17 24.05 -16.44
N LYS A 268 -7.47 23.71 -15.35
CA LYS A 268 -6.49 22.61 -15.28
C LYS A 268 -6.60 21.89 -13.95
N HIS A 269 -6.17 20.63 -13.90
CA HIS A 269 -5.98 19.91 -12.64
C HIS A 269 -4.91 20.60 -11.78
N THR A 270 -5.04 20.49 -10.46
CA THR A 270 -4.12 21.11 -9.50
C THR A 270 -3.34 20.05 -8.72
N ALA A 271 -2.02 20.03 -8.85
CA ALA A 271 -1.13 19.19 -8.06
C ALA A 271 -0.68 19.92 -6.79
N VAL A 272 -0.87 19.29 -5.64
CA VAL A 272 -0.41 19.79 -4.34
C VAL A 272 0.79 18.97 -3.88
N TYR A 273 1.92 19.63 -3.69
CA TYR A 273 3.18 19.05 -3.23
C TYR A 273 3.41 19.41 -1.78
N MET A 274 3.51 18.40 -0.92
CA MET A 274 3.96 18.60 0.46
C MET A 274 5.48 18.55 0.48
N VAL A 275 6.12 19.67 0.79
CA VAL A 275 7.57 19.83 0.79
C VAL A 275 8.09 19.55 2.21
N PRO A 276 8.95 18.53 2.40
CA PRO A 276 9.56 18.26 3.71
C PRO A 276 10.30 19.48 4.25
N GLY A 277 10.27 19.68 5.57
CA GLY A 277 10.97 20.81 6.21
C GLY A 277 12.50 20.74 6.08
N ASP A 278 13.03 19.55 5.86
CA ASP A 278 14.44 19.21 5.65
C ASP A 278 14.74 18.85 4.18
N ALA A 279 13.92 19.31 3.23
CA ALA A 279 14.11 19.05 1.81
C ALA A 279 15.50 19.52 1.34
N SER A 280 16.25 18.62 0.69
CA SER A 280 17.58 18.93 0.16
C SER A 280 17.52 19.86 -1.05
N GLU A 281 18.63 20.52 -1.38
CA GLU A 281 18.74 21.32 -2.61
C GLU A 281 18.40 20.49 -3.86
N GLY A 282 18.83 19.23 -3.91
CA GLY A 282 18.50 18.31 -4.99
C GLY A 282 17.00 17.99 -5.09
N TYR A 283 16.30 17.87 -3.95
CA TYR A 283 14.85 17.72 -3.92
C TYR A 283 14.17 18.97 -4.49
N MET A 284 14.58 20.16 -4.04
CA MET A 284 14.01 21.43 -4.45
C MET A 284 14.25 21.72 -5.93
N ALA A 285 15.45 21.43 -6.45
CA ALA A 285 15.76 21.52 -7.88
C ALA A 285 14.86 20.59 -8.71
N ALA A 286 14.72 19.33 -8.28
CA ALA A 286 13.83 18.38 -8.94
C ALA A 286 12.35 18.80 -8.88
N LEU A 287 11.93 19.50 -7.83
CA LEU A 287 10.58 20.05 -7.70
C LEU A 287 10.39 21.24 -8.63
N GLY A 288 11.41 22.11 -8.75
CA GLY A 288 11.47 23.17 -9.76
C GLY A 288 11.24 22.60 -11.16
N ASP A 289 12.07 21.65 -11.59
CA ASP A 289 11.94 21.00 -12.90
C ASP A 289 10.55 20.36 -13.12
N LEU A 290 9.99 19.71 -12.08
CA LEU A 290 8.69 19.06 -12.16
C LEU A 290 7.53 20.06 -12.29
N THR A 291 7.69 21.25 -11.70
CA THR A 291 6.68 22.31 -11.69
C THR A 291 6.89 23.33 -12.82
N ASP A 292 8.00 23.26 -13.55
CA ASP A 292 8.32 24.08 -14.73
C ASP A 292 7.57 23.59 -16.00
N ASN A 293 6.25 23.46 -15.88
CA ASN A 293 5.36 23.25 -17.00
C ASN A 293 3.94 23.73 -16.68
N ASP A 294 3.25 24.16 -17.72
CA ASP A 294 1.90 24.72 -17.61
C ASP A 294 0.79 23.65 -17.81
N LYS A 295 1.09 22.35 -17.61
CA LYS A 295 0.07 21.28 -17.77
C LYS A 295 -0.89 21.22 -16.58
N LEU A 296 -0.40 21.56 -15.40
CA LEU A 296 -1.13 21.54 -14.13
C LEU A 296 -0.92 22.87 -13.42
N THR A 297 -1.85 23.23 -12.55
CA THR A 297 -1.56 24.21 -11.50
C THR A 297 -0.76 23.52 -10.40
N HIS A 298 0.35 24.11 -9.96
CA HIS A 298 1.21 23.52 -8.93
C HIS A 298 1.15 24.35 -7.65
N ILE A 299 0.87 23.69 -6.52
CA ILE A 299 0.85 24.30 -5.20
C ILE A 299 1.88 23.60 -4.34
N GLN A 300 2.80 24.36 -3.75
CA GLN A 300 3.79 23.85 -2.82
C GLN A 300 3.37 24.22 -1.39
N TRP A 301 3.32 23.24 -0.51
CA TRP A 301 3.04 23.41 0.90
C TRP A 301 4.23 22.92 1.72
N LEU A 302 4.98 23.85 2.31
CA LEU A 302 6.11 23.51 3.18
C LEU A 302 5.60 22.98 4.53
N ALA A 303 6.20 21.88 4.99
CA ALA A 303 5.87 21.28 6.28
C ALA A 303 6.00 22.31 7.41
N GLY A 304 5.02 22.32 8.32
CA GLY A 304 4.95 23.27 9.44
C GLY A 304 4.36 24.65 9.09
N ASN A 305 4.17 24.98 7.80
CA ASN A 305 3.45 26.21 7.41
C ASN A 305 1.94 25.99 7.42
N ILE A 306 1.18 27.10 7.45
CA ILE A 306 -0.28 27.08 7.27
C ILE A 306 -0.61 26.49 5.89
N MET A 307 -1.65 25.65 5.82
CA MET A 307 -2.13 25.06 4.57
C MET A 307 -2.47 26.16 3.57
N PRO A 308 -1.90 26.15 2.35
CA PRO A 308 -2.18 27.16 1.34
C PRO A 308 -3.64 27.10 0.87
N GLU A 309 -4.17 28.23 0.45
CA GLU A 309 -5.49 28.26 -0.19
C GLU A 309 -5.46 27.45 -1.49
N LEU A 310 -6.44 26.56 -1.64
CA LEU A 310 -6.60 25.73 -2.82
C LEU A 310 -7.60 26.39 -3.78
N PRO A 311 -7.40 26.28 -5.11
CA PRO A 311 -8.36 26.75 -6.09
C PRO A 311 -9.76 26.16 -5.81
N PRO A 312 -10.82 26.97 -6.00
CA PRO A 312 -12.19 26.55 -5.72
C PRO A 312 -12.59 25.38 -6.62
N ALA A 313 -13.54 24.56 -6.19
CA ALA A 313 -14.11 23.52 -7.04
C ALA A 313 -14.93 24.14 -8.18
N SER A 314 -14.79 23.63 -9.40
CA SER A 314 -15.56 24.01 -10.57
C SER A 314 -16.99 23.47 -10.46
N ALA A 315 -17.99 24.32 -10.70
CA ALA A 315 -19.41 23.95 -10.63
C ALA A 315 -19.81 22.80 -11.57
N THR A 316 -19.11 22.65 -12.70
CA THR A 316 -19.33 21.57 -13.68
C THR A 316 -18.84 20.19 -13.20
N ALA A 317 -17.99 20.11 -12.18
CA ALA A 317 -17.49 18.85 -11.64
C ALA A 317 -18.47 18.17 -10.66
N ARG A 318 -19.58 18.81 -10.28
CA ARG A 318 -20.58 18.21 -9.37
C ARG A 318 -21.47 17.15 -10.03
N ALA A 319 -21.54 17.10 -11.37
CA ALA A 319 -22.54 16.34 -12.11
C ALA A 319 -22.06 15.03 -12.79
N ALA A 320 -20.78 14.64 -12.64
CA ALA A 320 -20.22 13.45 -13.29
C ALA A 320 -19.91 12.29 -12.33
#